data_AF-A0A8C5V4Q6-F1
#
_entry.id   AF-A0A8C5V4Q6-F1
#
_cell.length_a   1.000
_cell.length_b   1.000
_cell.length_c   1.000
_cell.angle_alpha   90.00
_cell.angle_beta   90.00
_cell.angle_gamma   90.00
#
_symmetry.space_group_name_H-M   'P 1'
#
loop_
_entity.id
_entity.type
_entity.pdbx_description
1 polymer ?
#
loop_
_entity_poly.entity_id
_entity_poly.type
_entity_poly.pdbx_seq_one_letter_code
_entity_poly.pdbx_strand_id
1 'polypeptide(L)'
;METQPEEEGAPEPADCAGAGGPPQAAGAQEARSEDRLTLLLRLRAQTKQQLLEYKSMVDTKIEDLENEIEGVKITLEMKNLTLDRMQLSTALKKHLEKINIKTSVLMDNMKQILNLNKLIMKSQQESWDLEEKLLDVRKKRLQLKQASESKLLEIQTEKNKQKNDLDNMENSEKIKIMQQNLQKEIHITTVIQHVFQNLILGSKVNWAEDSAFKETVLQLEKNLTTL
;
A
#
# COMPACT_ATOMS: atom_id res chain seq x y z
N MET A 1 38.74 56.37 29.97
CA MET A 1 38.16 56.97 28.75
C MET A 1 36.71 56.58 28.72
N GLU A 2 35.88 57.60 28.88
CA GLU A 2 34.42 57.61 28.90
C GLU A 2 33.86 57.26 27.51
N THR A 3 32.62 56.77 27.43
CA THR A 3 31.44 57.58 27.03
C THR A 3 30.15 56.74 26.98
N GLN A 4 29.07 57.34 27.49
CA GLN A 4 27.65 56.99 27.26
C GLN A 4 27.15 57.62 25.93
N PRO A 5 25.90 57.33 25.50
CA PRO A 5 24.88 58.40 25.41
C PRO A 5 23.48 57.93 25.86
N GLU A 6 22.75 58.67 26.70
CA GLU A 6 21.82 59.81 26.45
C GLU A 6 20.47 59.44 25.80
N GLU A 7 19.40 59.67 26.57
CA GLU A 7 17.98 59.53 26.26
C GLU A 7 17.30 60.88 26.60
N GLU A 8 16.51 61.46 25.69
CA GLU A 8 15.79 62.72 25.91
C GLU A 8 14.43 62.74 25.18
N GLY A 9 13.36 63.11 25.91
CA GLY A 9 12.30 64.01 25.40
C GLY A 9 10.95 63.45 24.94
N ALA A 10 9.90 63.66 25.76
CA ALA A 10 8.44 63.49 25.52
C ALA A 10 7.82 64.67 24.67
N PRO A 11 6.48 64.93 24.53
CA PRO A 11 5.25 64.28 25.05
C PRO A 11 3.99 64.21 24.09
N GLU A 12 2.87 63.66 24.60
CA GLU A 12 1.45 63.59 24.10
C GLU A 12 0.69 64.97 24.10
N PRO A 13 -0.61 65.19 23.65
CA PRO A 13 -1.85 64.38 23.92
C PRO A 13 -3.12 64.48 22.97
N ALA A 14 -4.21 63.75 23.34
CA ALA A 14 -5.67 64.08 23.39
C ALA A 14 -6.73 63.78 22.25
N ASP A 15 -7.61 62.79 22.54
CA ASP A 15 -9.11 62.67 22.59
C ASP A 15 -10.13 63.34 21.59
N CYS A 16 -11.16 62.57 21.17
CA CYS A 16 -12.54 63.05 20.88
C CYS A 16 -13.60 61.93 20.67
N ALA A 17 -14.80 62.13 21.24
CA ALA A 17 -15.92 61.20 21.40
C ALA A 17 -17.05 61.27 20.33
N GLY A 18 -17.99 60.30 20.33
CA GLY A 18 -19.28 60.41 19.60
C GLY A 18 -20.20 59.18 19.68
N ALA A 19 -21.50 59.38 19.98
CA ALA A 19 -22.49 58.40 20.43
C ALA A 19 -23.64 58.09 19.43
N GLY A 20 -24.32 56.92 19.59
CA GLY A 20 -25.80 56.77 19.45
C GLY A 20 -26.41 55.97 18.27
N GLY A 21 -27.30 55.00 18.56
CA GLY A 21 -28.39 54.49 17.66
C GLY A 21 -28.63 52.96 17.60
N PRO A 22 -29.87 52.43 17.38
CA PRO A 22 -30.47 51.38 18.26
C PRO A 22 -30.95 50.08 17.50
N PRO A 23 -31.94 49.25 17.94
CA PRO A 23 -31.74 47.80 18.18
C PRO A 23 -32.70 46.84 17.40
N GLN A 24 -32.20 45.71 16.87
CA GLN A 24 -32.94 44.42 16.70
C GLN A 24 -32.17 43.47 15.76
N ALA A 25 -31.54 42.44 16.32
CA ALA A 25 -30.99 41.30 15.55
C ALA A 25 -30.89 40.00 16.38
N ALA A 26 -31.64 39.85 17.47
CA ALA A 26 -31.38 38.80 18.46
C ALA A 26 -31.49 37.37 17.88
N GLY A 27 -32.48 37.06 17.02
CA GLY A 27 -32.67 35.70 16.51
C GLY A 27 -31.77 35.28 15.33
N ALA A 28 -31.31 36.22 14.51
CA ALA A 28 -30.45 35.92 13.35
C ALA A 28 -28.96 35.95 13.70
N GLN A 29 -28.59 36.68 14.75
CA GLN A 29 -27.21 36.76 15.24
C GLN A 29 -26.81 35.49 16.00
N GLU A 30 -27.75 34.85 16.71
CA GLU A 30 -27.53 33.63 17.49
C GLU A 30 -27.26 32.42 16.58
N ALA A 31 -28.13 32.15 15.59
CA ALA A 31 -27.91 31.09 14.60
C ALA A 31 -26.62 31.30 13.76
N ARG A 32 -26.31 32.56 13.40
CA ARG A 32 -25.06 32.91 12.70
C ARG A 32 -23.82 32.75 13.58
N SER A 33 -23.97 32.89 14.89
CA SER A 33 -22.87 32.69 15.85
C SER A 33 -22.60 31.20 16.10
N GLU A 34 -23.64 30.35 16.10
CA GLU A 34 -23.52 28.89 16.17
C GLU A 34 -22.82 28.31 14.93
N ASP A 35 -23.12 28.83 13.74
CA ASP A 35 -22.42 28.46 12.50
C ASP A 35 -20.94 28.85 12.53
N ARG A 36 -20.60 30.02 13.09
CA ARG A 36 -19.20 30.45 13.26
C ARG A 36 -18.46 29.61 14.29
N LEU A 37 -19.12 29.24 15.39
CA LEU A 37 -18.55 28.35 16.41
C LEU A 37 -18.23 26.97 15.82
N THR A 38 -19.14 26.43 15.02
CA THR A 38 -18.96 25.15 14.33
C THR A 38 -17.79 25.20 13.34
N LEU A 39 -17.67 26.30 12.58
CA LEU A 39 -16.53 26.50 11.67
C LEU A 39 -15.21 26.59 12.43
N LEU A 40 -15.15 27.32 13.56
CA LEU A 40 -13.95 27.45 14.39
C LEU A 40 -13.55 26.12 15.03
N LEU A 41 -14.51 25.33 15.50
CA LEU A 41 -14.26 23.99 16.03
C LEU A 41 -13.70 23.05 14.96
N ARG A 42 -14.23 23.12 13.73
CA ARG A 42 -13.71 22.37 12.58
C ARG A 42 -12.29 22.81 12.22
N LEU A 43 -12.04 24.11 12.15
CA LEU A 43 -10.70 24.66 11.87
C LEU A 43 -9.71 24.21 12.95
N ARG A 44 -10.09 24.29 14.22
CA ARG A 44 -9.29 23.82 15.36
C ARG A 44 -8.99 22.33 15.27
N ALA A 45 -9.98 21.51 14.91
CA ALA A 45 -9.79 20.07 14.73
C ALA A 45 -8.82 19.77 13.59
N GLN A 46 -8.95 20.48 12.46
CA GLN A 46 -8.08 20.35 11.30
C GLN A 46 -6.64 20.80 11.62
N THR A 47 -6.45 21.94 12.29
CA THR A 47 -5.13 22.41 12.73
C THR A 47 -4.49 21.42 13.71
N LYS A 48 -5.27 20.85 14.62
CA LYS A 48 -4.78 19.83 15.56
C LYS A 48 -4.35 18.55 14.83
N GLN A 49 -5.10 18.12 13.82
CA GLN A 49 -4.73 16.96 13.00
C GLN A 49 -3.45 17.22 12.20
N GLN A 50 -3.34 18.36 11.53
CA GLN A 50 -2.11 18.76 10.81
C GLN A 50 -0.90 18.82 11.74
N LEU A 51 -1.08 19.33 12.96
CA LEU A 51 -0.02 19.37 13.97
C LEU A 51 0.42 17.95 14.39
N LEU A 52 -0.54 17.03 14.50
CA LEU A 52 -0.26 15.64 14.88
C LEU A 52 0.47 14.87 13.77
N GLU A 53 0.06 15.07 12.52
CA GLU A 53 0.72 14.52 11.34
C GLU A 53 2.14 15.08 11.17
N TYR A 54 2.31 16.40 11.31
CA TYR A 54 3.64 17.03 11.28
C TYR A 54 4.53 16.50 12.41
N LYS A 55 3.99 16.37 13.62
CA LYS A 55 4.72 15.79 14.76
C LYS A 55 5.15 14.36 14.47
N SER A 56 4.23 13.51 13.99
CA SER A 56 4.57 12.12 13.62
C SER A 56 5.65 12.06 12.54
N MET A 57 5.60 12.92 11.53
CA MET A 57 6.63 12.98 10.49
C MET A 57 8.00 13.41 11.04
N VAL A 58 8.02 14.38 11.95
CA VAL A 58 9.25 14.83 12.61
C VAL A 58 9.81 13.71 13.49
N ASP A 59 8.97 13.05 14.29
CA ASP A 59 9.39 11.94 15.15
C ASP A 59 10.00 10.79 14.33
N THR A 60 9.39 10.40 13.20
CA THR A 60 9.97 9.39 12.29
C THR A 60 11.32 9.83 11.72
N LYS A 61 11.46 11.09 11.31
CA LYS A 61 12.74 11.62 10.78
C LYS A 61 13.82 11.68 11.86
N ILE A 62 13.45 11.96 13.11
CA ILE A 62 14.39 11.92 14.24
C ILE A 62 14.86 10.48 14.45
N GLU A 63 13.96 9.50 14.47
CA GLU A 63 14.30 8.08 14.62
C GLU A 63 15.21 7.59 13.48
N ASP A 64 14.92 7.98 12.24
CA ASP A 64 15.77 7.66 11.07
C ASP A 64 17.19 8.24 11.23
N LEU A 65 17.30 9.50 11.67
CA LEU A 65 18.60 10.16 11.89
C LEU A 65 19.37 9.55 13.08
N GLU A 66 18.70 9.20 14.17
CA GLU A 66 19.32 8.52 15.31
C GLU A 66 19.88 7.16 14.91
N ASN A 67 19.12 6.39 14.11
CA ASN A 67 19.58 5.12 13.55
C ASN A 67 20.79 5.29 12.62
N GLU A 68 20.80 6.32 11.78
CA GLU A 68 21.94 6.63 10.90
C GLU A 68 23.19 7.01 11.72
N ILE A 69 23.04 7.86 12.75
CA ILE A 69 24.13 8.27 13.64
C ILE A 69 24.73 7.07 14.35
N GLU A 70 23.92 6.18 14.91
CA GLU A 70 24.42 4.99 15.60
C GLU A 70 25.14 4.05 14.62
N GLY A 71 24.63 3.88 13.40
CA GLY A 71 25.29 3.10 12.35
C GLY A 71 26.66 3.67 11.94
N VAL A 72 26.76 4.99 11.76
CA VAL A 72 28.03 5.67 11.46
C VAL A 72 29.00 5.56 12.62
N LYS A 73 28.52 5.69 13.87
CA LYS A 73 29.34 5.57 15.08
C LYS A 73 29.95 4.18 15.22
N ILE A 74 29.16 3.12 15.07
CA ILE A 74 29.66 1.73 15.08
C ILE A 74 30.73 1.54 14.00
N THR A 75 30.47 2.04 12.79
CA THR A 75 31.41 1.96 11.67
C THR A 75 32.74 2.69 11.98
N LEU A 76 32.67 3.86 12.62
CA LEU A 76 33.84 4.63 13.03
C LEU A 76 34.63 3.94 14.13
N GLU A 77 33.98 3.41 15.16
CA GLU A 77 34.62 2.65 16.24
C GLU A 77 35.33 1.41 15.70
N MET A 78 34.72 0.68 14.76
CA MET A 78 35.32 -0.47 14.10
C MET A 78 36.55 -0.10 13.24
N LYS A 79 36.46 1.02 12.49
CA LYS A 79 37.58 1.54 11.69
C LYS A 79 38.75 1.96 12.58
N ASN A 80 38.48 2.66 13.68
CA ASN A 80 39.50 3.04 14.65
C ASN A 80 40.16 1.81 15.29
N LEU A 81 39.38 0.82 15.72
CA LEU A 81 39.92 -0.43 16.27
C LEU A 81 40.85 -1.14 15.27
N THR A 82 40.49 -1.14 13.99
CA THR A 82 41.33 -1.73 12.93
C THR A 82 42.64 -0.94 12.74
N LEU A 83 42.56 0.40 12.75
CA LEU A 83 43.72 1.27 12.66
C LEU A 83 44.66 1.10 13.87
N ASP A 84 44.13 1.12 15.09
CA ASP A 84 44.90 0.94 16.32
C ASP A 84 45.61 -0.41 16.35
N ARG A 85 44.94 -1.49 15.93
CA ARG A 85 45.55 -2.82 15.77
C ARG A 85 46.69 -2.81 14.76
N MET A 86 46.51 -2.12 13.63
CA MET A 86 47.56 -1.98 12.61
C MET A 86 48.76 -1.19 13.13
N GLN A 87 48.52 -0.08 13.81
CA GLN A 87 49.58 0.76 14.40
C GLN A 87 50.35 -0.01 15.48
N LEU A 88 49.64 -0.67 16.40
CA LEU A 88 50.25 -1.51 17.44
C LEU A 88 51.10 -2.62 16.84
N SER A 89 50.56 -3.34 15.84
CA SER A 89 51.30 -4.37 15.10
C SER A 89 52.59 -3.83 14.47
N THR A 90 52.53 -2.63 13.90
CA THR A 90 53.69 -1.99 13.25
C THR A 90 54.75 -1.57 14.27
N ALA A 91 54.33 -0.97 15.39
CA ALA A 91 55.21 -0.58 16.49
C ALA A 91 55.89 -1.82 17.12
N LEU A 92 55.11 -2.89 17.32
CA LEU A 92 55.57 -4.16 17.87
C LEU A 92 56.65 -4.79 16.98
N LYS A 93 56.41 -4.83 15.66
CA LYS A 93 57.39 -5.33 14.68
C LYS A 93 58.73 -4.57 14.78
N LYS A 94 58.68 -3.24 14.81
CA LYS A 94 59.88 -2.38 14.91
C LYS A 94 60.65 -2.61 16.21
N HIS A 95 59.95 -2.82 17.32
CA HIS A 95 60.57 -3.09 18.61
C HIS A 95 61.27 -4.46 18.64
N LEU A 96 60.69 -5.47 17.97
CA LEU A 96 61.25 -6.81 17.91
C LEU A 96 62.50 -6.92 17.05
N GLU A 97 62.59 -6.16 15.95
CA GLU A 97 63.81 -6.06 15.13
C GLU A 97 65.02 -5.55 15.94
N LYS A 98 64.78 -4.88 17.08
CA LYS A 98 65.81 -4.30 17.95
C LYS A 98 66.35 -5.27 19.02
N ILE A 99 65.62 -6.33 19.42
CA ILE A 99 65.98 -7.22 20.57
C ILE A 99 66.62 -8.53 20.09
N ASN A 100 67.63 -8.42 19.22
CA ASN A 100 68.28 -9.59 18.63
C ASN A 100 69.20 -10.29 19.66
N ILE A 101 68.88 -11.53 20.06
CA ILE A 101 69.76 -12.69 20.34
C ILE A 101 69.15 -13.70 21.35
N LYS A 102 68.27 -13.34 22.30
CA LYS A 102 67.75 -14.30 23.33
C LYS A 102 66.29 -14.75 23.17
N THR A 103 65.58 -14.27 22.15
CA THR A 103 64.11 -14.35 22.09
C THR A 103 63.56 -15.04 20.82
N SER A 104 64.27 -16.04 20.29
CA SER A 104 63.84 -16.81 19.10
C SER A 104 62.39 -17.29 19.21
N VAL A 105 62.04 -17.93 20.33
CA VAL A 105 60.67 -18.46 20.55
C VAL A 105 59.63 -17.34 20.61
N LEU A 106 59.95 -16.19 21.21
CA LEU A 106 59.02 -15.04 21.22
C LEU A 106 58.85 -14.45 19.82
N MET A 107 59.92 -14.37 19.04
CA MET A 107 59.90 -13.88 17.67
C MET A 107 59.05 -14.80 16.76
N ASP A 108 59.22 -16.11 16.89
CA ASP A 108 58.44 -17.11 16.16
C ASP A 108 56.95 -17.04 16.53
N ASN A 109 56.65 -16.94 17.84
CA ASN A 109 55.28 -16.76 18.32
C ASN A 109 54.65 -15.45 17.80
N MET A 110 55.38 -14.33 17.81
CA MET A 110 54.86 -13.07 17.27
C MET A 110 54.62 -13.14 15.76
N LYS A 111 55.50 -13.81 15.02
CA LYS A 111 55.31 -14.04 13.58
C LYS A 111 54.04 -14.85 13.31
N GLN A 112 53.78 -15.87 14.13
CA GLN A 112 52.56 -16.65 14.05
C GLN A 112 51.31 -15.83 14.40
N ILE A 113 51.35 -15.00 15.45
CA ILE A 113 50.26 -14.08 15.82
C ILE A 113 49.95 -13.10 14.68
N LEU A 114 50.97 -12.54 14.03
CA LEU A 114 50.79 -11.65 12.87
C LEU A 114 50.12 -12.37 11.69
N ASN A 115 50.53 -13.60 11.41
CA ASN A 115 49.92 -14.42 10.35
C ASN A 115 48.45 -14.74 10.67
N LEU A 116 48.14 -15.09 11.93
CA LEU A 116 46.77 -15.33 12.37
C LEU A 116 45.92 -14.07 12.27
N ASN A 117 46.42 -12.91 12.73
CA ASN A 117 45.71 -11.64 12.60
C ASN A 117 45.43 -11.28 11.13
N LYS A 118 46.37 -11.57 10.21
CA LYS A 118 46.14 -11.40 8.77
C LYS A 118 45.01 -12.29 8.24
N LEU A 119 44.94 -13.54 8.69
CA LEU A 119 43.86 -14.46 8.31
C LEU A 119 42.52 -14.02 8.91
N ILE A 120 42.51 -13.59 10.16
CA ILE A 120 41.32 -13.05 10.84
C ILE A 120 40.78 -11.85 10.08
N MET A 121 41.64 -10.89 9.68
CA MET A 121 41.18 -9.74 8.90
C MET A 121 40.56 -10.12 7.56
N LYS A 122 41.11 -11.11 6.86
CA LYS A 122 40.51 -11.61 5.60
C LYS A 122 39.12 -12.22 5.84
N SER A 123 39.00 -13.09 6.85
CA SER A 123 37.73 -13.72 7.20
C SER A 123 36.68 -12.70 7.64
N GLN A 124 37.08 -11.65 8.37
CA GLN A 124 36.17 -10.56 8.76
C GLN A 124 35.68 -9.77 7.55
N GLN A 125 36.57 -9.43 6.61
CA GLN A 125 36.19 -8.76 5.37
C GLN A 125 35.19 -9.60 4.55
N GLU A 126 35.47 -10.89 4.37
CA GLU A 126 34.57 -11.81 3.66
C GLU A 126 33.18 -11.89 4.33
N SER A 127 33.15 -11.85 5.67
CA SER A 127 31.91 -11.85 6.44
C SER A 127 31.08 -10.58 6.19
N TRP A 128 31.73 -9.42 6.09
CA TRP A 128 31.05 -8.15 5.76
C TRP A 128 30.49 -8.14 4.35
N ASP A 129 31.27 -8.60 3.36
CA ASP A 129 30.83 -8.69 1.97
C ASP A 129 29.61 -9.63 1.82
N LEU A 130 29.54 -10.70 2.63
CA LEU A 130 28.40 -11.61 2.67
C LEU A 130 27.18 -10.99 3.37
N GLU A 131 27.40 -10.22 4.44
CA GLU A 131 26.33 -9.54 5.16
C GLU A 131 25.66 -8.45 4.31
N GLU A 132 26.45 -7.71 3.53
CA GLU A 132 25.94 -6.74 2.55
C GLU A 132 25.04 -7.43 1.49
N LYS A 133 25.53 -8.54 0.92
CA LYS A 133 24.73 -9.34 -0.04
C LYS A 133 23.45 -9.88 0.60
N LEU A 134 23.49 -10.26 1.88
CA LEU A 134 22.31 -10.73 2.60
C LEU A 134 21.25 -9.62 2.76
N LEU A 135 21.68 -8.40 3.07
CA LEU A 135 20.82 -7.23 3.15
C LEU A 135 20.14 -6.94 1.81
N ASP A 136 20.87 -7.00 0.71
CA ASP A 136 20.31 -6.83 -0.63
C ASP A 136 19.24 -7.88 -0.96
N VAL A 137 19.49 -9.15 -0.61
CA VAL A 137 18.50 -10.22 -0.79
C VAL A 137 17.26 -9.99 0.08
N ARG A 138 17.42 -9.53 1.32
CA ARG A 138 16.29 -9.17 2.20
C ARG A 138 15.47 -8.03 1.60
N LYS A 139 16.10 -6.99 1.06
CA LYS A 139 15.43 -5.87 0.39
C LYS A 139 14.63 -6.32 -0.83
N LYS A 140 15.24 -7.11 -1.72
CA LYS A 140 14.56 -7.67 -2.90
C LYS A 140 13.36 -8.54 -2.52
N ARG A 141 13.50 -9.37 -1.48
CA ARG A 141 12.41 -10.22 -0.96
C ARG A 141 11.24 -9.39 -0.43
N LEU A 142 11.52 -8.30 0.28
CA LEU A 142 10.49 -7.40 0.79
C LEU A 142 9.71 -6.74 -0.35
N GLN A 143 10.41 -6.21 -1.36
CA GLN A 143 9.79 -5.62 -2.55
C GLN A 143 8.91 -6.63 -3.29
N LEU A 144 9.36 -7.87 -3.44
CA LEU A 144 8.58 -8.93 -4.06
C LEU A 144 7.31 -9.26 -3.26
N LYS A 145 7.41 -9.29 -1.92
CA LYS A 145 6.27 -9.52 -1.03
C LYS A 145 5.21 -8.42 -1.20
N GLN A 146 5.64 -7.15 -1.20
CA GLN A 146 4.76 -6.00 -1.41
C GLN A 146 4.09 -6.04 -2.79
N ALA A 147 4.85 -6.35 -3.85
CA ALA A 147 4.31 -6.47 -5.20
C ALA A 147 3.30 -7.62 -5.32
N SER A 148 3.57 -8.76 -4.67
CA SER A 148 2.65 -9.90 -4.64
C SER A 148 1.35 -9.56 -3.91
N GLU A 149 1.44 -8.84 -2.79
CA GLU A 149 0.27 -8.39 -2.02
C GLU A 149 -0.59 -7.42 -2.83
N SER A 150 0.04 -6.44 -3.51
CA SER A 150 -0.65 -5.51 -4.40
C SER A 150 -1.38 -6.24 -5.55
N LYS A 151 -0.72 -7.20 -6.21
CA LYS A 151 -1.36 -8.01 -7.26
C LYS A 151 -2.51 -8.86 -6.74
N LEU A 152 -2.42 -9.38 -5.52
CA LEU A 152 -3.50 -10.16 -4.93
C LEU A 152 -4.75 -9.29 -4.69
N LEU A 153 -4.55 -8.07 -4.21
CA LEU A 153 -5.63 -7.09 -4.04
C LEU A 153 -6.27 -6.73 -5.39
N GLU A 154 -5.46 -6.48 -6.42
CA GLU A 154 -5.94 -6.21 -7.78
C GLU A 154 -6.80 -7.37 -8.32
N ILE A 155 -6.33 -8.61 -8.20
CA ILE A 155 -7.08 -9.81 -8.60
C ILE A 155 -8.41 -9.90 -7.85
N GLN A 156 -8.42 -9.64 -6.54
CA GLN A 156 -9.64 -9.67 -5.75
C GLN A 156 -10.64 -8.58 -6.18
N THR A 157 -10.15 -7.37 -6.48
CA THR A 157 -11.00 -6.27 -6.95
C THR A 157 -11.59 -6.56 -8.34
N GLU A 158 -10.80 -7.07 -9.28
CA GLU A 158 -11.29 -7.40 -10.62
C GLU A 158 -12.27 -8.57 -10.57
N LYS A 159 -12.03 -9.57 -9.70
CA LYS A 159 -12.98 -10.66 -9.47
C LYS A 159 -14.33 -10.17 -8.97
N ASN A 160 -14.34 -9.23 -8.03
CA ASN A 160 -15.58 -8.65 -7.52
C ASN A 160 -16.31 -7.84 -8.61
N LYS A 161 -15.56 -7.09 -9.43
CA LYS A 161 -16.12 -6.36 -10.56
C LYS A 161 -16.76 -7.29 -11.59
N GLN A 162 -16.07 -8.36 -12.00
CA GLN A 162 -16.62 -9.36 -12.91
C GLN A 162 -17.90 -10.00 -12.36
N LYS A 163 -17.94 -10.30 -11.06
CA LYS A 163 -19.15 -10.82 -10.42
C LYS A 163 -20.30 -9.83 -10.48
N ASN A 164 -20.05 -8.57 -10.16
CA ASN A 164 -21.06 -7.51 -10.25
C ASN A 164 -21.56 -7.32 -11.69
N ASP A 165 -20.66 -7.34 -12.68
CA ASP A 165 -21.01 -7.20 -14.09
C ASP A 165 -21.89 -8.36 -14.58
N LEU A 166 -21.58 -9.60 -14.15
CA LEU A 166 -22.39 -10.78 -14.43
C LEU A 166 -23.78 -10.66 -13.78
N ASP A 167 -23.84 -10.31 -12.49
CA ASP A 167 -25.08 -10.16 -11.74
C ASP A 167 -25.95 -9.03 -12.34
N ASN A 168 -25.34 -7.94 -12.82
CA ASN A 168 -26.03 -6.85 -13.52
C ASN A 168 -26.56 -7.27 -14.89
N MET A 169 -25.81 -8.08 -15.64
CA MET A 169 -26.24 -8.59 -16.94
C MET A 169 -27.40 -9.59 -16.79
N GLU A 170 -27.32 -10.52 -15.83
CA GLU A 170 -28.40 -11.49 -15.55
C GLU A 170 -29.67 -10.78 -15.06
N ASN A 171 -29.51 -9.72 -14.27
CA ASN A 171 -30.62 -8.88 -13.83
C ASN A 171 -31.13 -7.88 -14.87
N SER A 172 -30.52 -7.82 -16.06
CA SER A 172 -30.96 -6.95 -17.15
C SER A 172 -32.41 -7.24 -17.49
N GLU A 173 -33.26 -6.22 -17.33
CA GLU A 173 -34.68 -6.24 -17.69
C GLU A 173 -34.88 -6.77 -19.12
N LYS A 174 -33.96 -6.44 -20.04
CA LYS A 174 -34.00 -6.88 -21.44
C LYS A 174 -33.84 -8.39 -21.57
N ILE A 175 -32.95 -9.02 -20.79
CA ILE A 175 -32.76 -10.48 -20.81
C ILE A 175 -33.99 -11.18 -20.22
N LYS A 176 -34.54 -10.65 -19.11
CA LYS A 176 -35.78 -11.17 -18.52
C LYS A 176 -36.96 -11.10 -19.49
N ILE A 177 -37.15 -9.96 -20.16
CA ILE A 177 -38.21 -9.79 -21.17
C ILE A 177 -38.01 -10.75 -22.34
N MET A 178 -36.77 -10.92 -22.82
CA MET A 178 -36.46 -11.85 -23.91
C MET A 178 -36.75 -13.31 -23.52
N GLN A 179 -36.36 -13.74 -22.32
CA GLN A 179 -36.67 -15.07 -21.79
C GLN A 179 -38.18 -15.29 -21.67
N GLN A 180 -38.94 -14.31 -21.15
CA GLN A 180 -40.39 -14.40 -21.06
C GLN A 180 -41.05 -14.52 -22.43
N ASN A 181 -40.59 -13.75 -23.41
CA ASN A 181 -41.10 -13.83 -24.78
C ASN A 181 -40.80 -15.18 -25.42
N LEU A 182 -39.57 -15.70 -25.24
CA LEU A 182 -39.19 -17.02 -25.72
C LEU A 182 -40.07 -18.12 -25.10
N GLN A 183 -40.34 -18.05 -23.79
CA GLN A 183 -41.23 -18.99 -23.10
C GLN A 183 -42.67 -18.93 -23.63
N LYS A 184 -43.19 -17.72 -23.92
CA LYS A 184 -44.50 -17.55 -24.56
C LYS A 184 -44.54 -18.19 -25.95
N GLU A 185 -43.52 -17.96 -26.77
CA GLU A 185 -43.42 -18.53 -28.12
C GLU A 185 -43.33 -20.07 -28.10
N ILE A 186 -42.55 -20.63 -27.16
CA ILE A 186 -42.49 -22.08 -26.94
C ILE A 186 -43.88 -22.63 -26.56
N HIS A 187 -44.59 -21.95 -25.66
CA HIS A 187 -45.92 -22.38 -25.24
C HIS A 187 -46.93 -22.32 -26.38
N ILE A 188 -46.96 -21.23 -27.15
CA ILE A 188 -47.84 -21.08 -28.33
C ILE A 188 -47.55 -22.17 -29.35
N THR A 189 -46.26 -22.41 -29.65
CA THR A 189 -45.85 -23.45 -30.59
C THR A 189 -46.26 -24.83 -30.12
N THR A 190 -46.15 -25.12 -28.82
CA THR A 190 -46.59 -26.39 -28.22
C THR A 190 -48.11 -26.58 -28.34
N VAL A 191 -48.89 -25.53 -28.11
CA VAL A 191 -50.35 -25.58 -28.26
C VAL A 191 -50.73 -25.83 -29.72
N ILE A 192 -50.09 -25.13 -30.66
CA ILE A 192 -50.29 -25.31 -32.10
C ILE A 192 -49.95 -26.75 -32.50
N GLN A 193 -48.82 -27.28 -32.03
CA GLN A 193 -48.39 -28.67 -32.23
C GLN A 193 -49.45 -29.66 -31.74
N HIS A 194 -49.98 -29.50 -30.52
CA HIS A 194 -51.05 -30.34 -29.98
C HIS A 194 -52.36 -30.23 -30.78
N VAL A 195 -52.74 -29.04 -31.25
CA VAL A 195 -53.95 -28.86 -32.07
C VAL A 195 -53.81 -29.60 -33.39
N PHE A 196 -52.68 -29.49 -34.07
CA PHE A 196 -52.43 -30.22 -35.32
C PHE A 196 -52.38 -31.73 -35.11
N GLN A 197 -51.74 -32.22 -34.04
CA GLN A 197 -51.77 -33.64 -33.67
C GLN A 197 -53.21 -34.14 -33.49
N ASN A 198 -54.02 -33.44 -32.71
CA ASN A 198 -55.42 -33.83 -32.45
C ASN A 198 -56.29 -33.78 -33.71
N LEU A 199 -56.09 -32.81 -34.59
CA LEU A 199 -56.82 -32.70 -35.86
C LEU A 199 -56.49 -33.89 -36.78
N ILE A 200 -55.21 -34.24 -36.91
CA ILE A 200 -54.76 -35.38 -37.71
C ILE A 200 -55.35 -36.68 -37.15
N LEU A 201 -55.26 -36.91 -35.84
CA LEU A 201 -55.84 -38.09 -35.18
C LEU A 201 -57.38 -38.14 -35.32
N GLY A 202 -58.06 -37.00 -35.16
CA GLY A 202 -59.52 -36.90 -35.24
C GLY A 202 -60.09 -37.03 -36.65
N SER A 203 -59.31 -36.67 -37.67
CA SER A 203 -59.70 -36.76 -39.08
C SER A 203 -59.83 -38.20 -39.61
N LYS A 204 -59.34 -39.21 -38.87
CA LYS A 204 -59.29 -40.63 -39.28
C LYS A 204 -58.60 -40.87 -40.63
N VAL A 205 -57.81 -39.92 -41.13
CA VAL A 205 -56.97 -40.10 -42.31
C VAL A 205 -55.89 -41.15 -41.98
N ASN A 206 -55.66 -42.10 -42.89
CA ASN A 206 -54.68 -43.18 -42.68
C ASN A 206 -53.25 -42.66 -42.90
N TRP A 207 -52.79 -41.81 -41.99
CA TRP A 207 -51.53 -41.06 -42.09
C TRP A 207 -50.27 -41.92 -42.11
N ALA A 208 -50.40 -43.21 -41.77
CA ALA A 208 -49.32 -44.18 -41.81
C ALA A 208 -49.06 -44.77 -43.22
N GLU A 209 -49.98 -44.59 -44.18
CA GLU A 209 -49.85 -45.12 -45.55
C GLU A 209 -48.92 -44.28 -46.44
N ASP A 210 -48.95 -42.95 -46.29
CA ASP A 210 -48.04 -42.04 -46.99
C ASP A 210 -46.75 -41.84 -46.17
N SER A 211 -45.61 -42.23 -46.76
CA SER A 211 -44.30 -42.12 -46.13
C SER A 211 -43.93 -40.67 -45.80
N ALA A 212 -44.31 -39.70 -46.64
CA ALA A 212 -43.99 -38.29 -46.41
C ALA A 212 -44.84 -37.67 -45.29
N PHE A 213 -46.12 -38.06 -45.24
CA PHE A 213 -47.01 -37.62 -44.18
C PHE A 213 -46.69 -38.27 -42.83
N LYS A 214 -46.29 -39.54 -42.82
CA LYS A 214 -45.80 -40.22 -41.61
C LYS A 214 -44.59 -39.51 -41.00
N GLU A 215 -43.63 -39.08 -41.82
CA GLU A 215 -42.44 -38.39 -41.33
C GLU A 215 -42.76 -37.02 -40.73
N THR A 216 -43.65 -36.26 -41.35
CA THR A 216 -44.09 -34.94 -40.83
C THR A 216 -44.86 -35.07 -39.51
N VAL A 217 -45.73 -36.08 -39.37
CA VAL A 217 -46.43 -36.37 -38.11
C VAL A 217 -45.45 -36.74 -36.99
N LEU A 218 -44.44 -37.57 -37.27
CA LEU A 218 -43.42 -37.95 -36.28
C LEU A 218 -42.51 -36.78 -35.87
N GLN A 219 -42.21 -35.86 -36.79
CA GLN A 219 -41.52 -34.62 -36.44
C GLN A 219 -42.37 -33.73 -35.54
N LEU A 220 -43.68 -33.69 -35.78
CA LEU A 220 -44.66 -33.03 -34.92
C LEU A 220 -44.78 -33.67 -33.53
N GLU A 221 -44.24 -34.85 -33.28
CA GLU A 221 -44.25 -35.50 -31.96
C GLU A 221 -43.00 -35.14 -31.12
N LYS A 222 -41.95 -34.62 -31.75
CA LYS A 222 -40.74 -34.19 -31.05
C LYS A 222 -41.03 -32.88 -30.30
N ASN A 223 -41.12 -32.96 -28.97
CA ASN A 223 -41.32 -31.79 -28.12
C ASN A 223 -40.08 -30.89 -28.13
N LEU A 224 -40.28 -29.58 -28.22
CA LEU A 224 -39.23 -28.55 -28.16
C LEU A 224 -38.64 -28.36 -26.75
N THR A 225 -38.98 -29.22 -25.79
CA THR A 225 -38.58 -29.12 -24.37
C THR A 225 -37.14 -29.57 -24.09
N THR A 226 -36.38 -29.99 -25.11
CA THR A 226 -34.97 -30.43 -24.96
C THR A 226 -33.95 -29.38 -25.41
N LEU A 227 -34.05 -28.15 -24.89
CA LEU A 227 -32.96 -27.17 -24.97
C LEU A 227 -32.69 -26.54 -23.61
#